data_AF-A0A3A9C2V8-F1
#
_entry.id   AF-A0A3A9C2V8-F1
#
_cell.length_a   1.000
_cell.length_b   1.000
_cell.length_c   1.000
_cell.angle_alpha   90.00
_cell.angle_beta   90.00
_cell.angle_gamma   90.00
#
_symmetry.space_group_name_H-M   'P 1'
#
loop_
_entity.id
_entity.type
_entity.pdbx_description
1 polymer ?
#
loop_
_entity_poly.entity_id
_entity_poly.type
_entity_poly.pdbx_seq_one_letter_code
_entity_poly.pdbx_strand_id
1 'polypeptide(L)'
;MSKLSDLINAEDSFLVKLRCENIFDESKYLEIKNQIAIEIPVWKTQGFVLNCDVAALIGLIDQLAGRSRFFNEGTAIRVENACIEIEEIIDCLES
;
A
#
# COMPACT_ATOMS: atom_id res chain seq x y z
N MET A 1 -7.65 13.30 7.93
CA MET A 1 -6.85 12.13 7.55
C MET A 1 -6.08 12.47 6.29
N SER A 2 -4.95 11.83 6.05
CA SER A 2 -4.17 12.05 4.83
C SER A 2 -4.77 11.27 3.67
N LYS A 3 -4.54 11.75 2.44
CA LYS A 3 -5.09 11.13 1.23
C LYS A 3 -4.63 9.68 1.06
N LEU A 4 -3.38 9.38 1.40
CA LEU A 4 -2.85 8.01 1.37
C LEU A 4 -3.56 7.10 2.39
N SER A 5 -3.74 7.58 3.63
CA SER A 5 -4.50 6.83 4.65
C SER A 5 -5.93 6.54 4.19
N ASP A 6 -6.60 7.50 3.56
CA ASP A 6 -7.97 7.32 3.06
C ASP A 6 -8.02 6.27 1.94
N LEU A 7 -7.08 6.31 0.99
CA LEU A 7 -7.00 5.31 -0.09
C LEU A 7 -6.79 3.87 0.42
N ILE A 8 -6.06 3.72 1.52
CA ILE A 8 -5.73 2.40 2.09
C ILE A 8 -6.84 1.88 3.02
N ASN A 9 -7.45 2.76 3.82
CA ASN A 9 -8.32 2.37 4.93
C ASN A 9 -9.82 2.64 4.72
N ALA A 10 -10.24 3.29 3.63
CA ALA A 10 -11.65 3.49 3.33
C ALA A 10 -12.44 2.17 3.19
N GLU A 11 -13.77 2.25 3.33
CA GLU A 11 -14.65 1.08 3.24
C GLU A 11 -14.63 0.41 1.84
N ASP A 12 -14.36 1.16 0.77
CA ASP A 12 -14.12 0.63 -0.59
C ASP A 12 -12.62 0.70 -0.95
N SER A 13 -11.73 0.43 -0.01
CA SER A 13 -10.28 0.46 -0.28
C SER A 13 -9.79 -0.80 -0.98
N PHE A 14 -8.57 -0.71 -1.51
CA PHE A 14 -7.82 -1.85 -2.03
C PHE A 14 -7.77 -3.01 -1.02
N LEU A 15 -7.52 -2.70 0.26
CA LEU A 15 -7.42 -3.73 1.31
C LEU A 15 -8.77 -4.40 1.61
N VAL A 16 -9.90 -3.70 1.46
CA VAL A 16 -11.21 -4.33 1.63
C VAL A 16 -11.47 -5.32 0.51
N LYS A 17 -11.25 -4.93 -0.76
CA LYS A 17 -11.41 -5.84 -1.91
C LYS A 17 -10.47 -7.04 -1.82
N LEU A 18 -9.21 -6.80 -1.44
CA LEU A 18 -8.25 -7.88 -1.31
C LEU A 18 -8.63 -8.86 -0.19
N ARG A 19 -9.04 -8.37 0.99
CA ARG A 19 -9.34 -9.23 2.16
C ARG A 19 -10.71 -9.89 2.08
N CYS A 20 -11.73 -9.17 1.63
CA CYS A 20 -13.12 -9.63 1.67
C CYS A 20 -13.52 -10.36 0.38
N GLU A 21 -12.94 -9.97 -0.76
CA GLU A 21 -13.36 -10.46 -2.08
C GLU A 21 -12.29 -11.29 -2.77
N ASN A 22 -11.06 -11.37 -2.24
CA ASN A 22 -9.91 -12.06 -2.86
C ASN A 22 -9.56 -11.51 -4.26
N ILE A 23 -9.85 -10.22 -4.46
CA ILE A 23 -9.62 -9.50 -5.71
C ILE A 23 -8.48 -8.52 -5.52
N PHE A 24 -7.44 -8.68 -6.32
CA PHE A 24 -6.42 -7.66 -6.49
C PHE A 24 -6.95 -6.59 -7.45
N ASP A 25 -7.42 -5.47 -6.91
CA ASP A 25 -7.88 -4.33 -7.69
C ASP A 25 -6.69 -3.48 -8.15
N GLU A 26 -6.23 -3.74 -9.38
CA GLU A 26 -5.10 -3.04 -10.01
C GLU A 26 -5.28 -1.52 -10.06
N SER A 27 -6.51 -1.04 -10.24
CA SER A 27 -6.77 0.40 -10.33
C SER A 27 -6.54 1.07 -8.97
N LYS A 28 -7.08 0.47 -7.90
CA LYS A 28 -6.89 0.99 -6.54
C LYS A 28 -5.44 0.84 -6.07
N TYR A 29 -4.77 -0.25 -6.45
CA TYR A 29 -3.35 -0.42 -6.18
C TYR A 29 -2.50 0.66 -6.87
N LEU A 30 -2.79 0.96 -8.15
CA LEU A 30 -2.11 2.01 -8.89
C LEU A 30 -2.31 3.40 -8.27
N GLU A 31 -3.52 3.70 -7.78
CA GLU A 31 -3.80 4.94 -7.05
C GLU A 31 -2.94 5.08 -5.79
N ILE A 32 -2.81 3.99 -5.01
CA ILE A 32 -1.95 3.96 -3.82
C ILE A 32 -0.49 4.24 -4.22
N LYS A 33 0.04 3.54 -5.23
CA LYS A 33 1.42 3.76 -5.70
C LYS A 33 1.69 5.19 -6.13
N ASN A 34 0.79 5.73 -6.96
CA ASN A 34 0.91 7.11 -7.43
C ASN A 34 0.87 8.10 -6.26
N GLN A 35 0.03 7.84 -5.26
CA GLN A 35 -0.01 8.69 -4.08
C GLN A 35 1.30 8.60 -3.28
N ILE A 36 1.85 7.42 -3.04
CA ILE A 36 3.13 7.27 -2.33
C ILE A 36 4.25 8.01 -3.08
N ALA A 37 4.31 7.86 -4.41
CA ALA A 37 5.30 8.54 -5.24
C ALA A 37 5.20 10.08 -5.18
N ILE A 38 3.99 10.63 -5.02
CA ILE A 38 3.75 12.07 -4.82
C ILE A 38 4.19 12.52 -3.43
N GLU A 39 3.96 11.69 -2.41
CA GLU A 39 4.22 12.04 -1.01
C GLU A 39 5.71 11.95 -0.64
N ILE A 40 6.47 11.00 -1.22
CA ILE A 40 7.91 10.83 -0.94
C ILE A 40 8.71 12.15 -1.01
N PRO A 41 8.67 12.94 -2.11
CA PRO A 41 9.42 14.20 -2.16
C PRO A 41 8.92 15.22 -1.14
N VAL A 42 7.63 15.20 -0.79
CA VAL A 42 7.04 16.07 0.24
C VAL A 42 7.60 15.69 1.60
N TRP A 43 7.61 14.39 1.93
CA TRP A 43 8.16 13.84 3.17
C TRP A 43 9.65 14.15 3.33
N LYS A 44 10.43 14.00 2.26
CA LYS A 44 11.86 14.39 2.24
C LYS A 44 12.06 15.88 2.48
N THR A 45 11.25 16.73 1.84
CA THR A 45 11.37 18.18 1.96
C THR A 45 10.98 18.68 3.34
N GLN A 46 9.91 18.13 3.93
CA GLN A 46 9.43 18.55 5.26
C GLN A 46 10.20 17.90 6.42
N GLY A 47 10.90 16.79 6.18
CA GLY A 47 11.72 16.09 7.18
C GLY A 47 10.91 15.24 8.17
N PHE A 48 9.64 14.97 7.90
CA PHE A 48 8.80 14.08 8.70
C PHE A 48 7.73 13.41 7.84
N VAL A 49 7.12 12.34 8.37
CA VAL A 49 5.94 11.67 7.80
C VAL A 49 4.82 11.74 8.84
N LEU A 50 3.57 11.92 8.41
CA LEU A 50 2.45 11.92 9.34
C LEU A 50 2.22 10.51 9.91
N ASN A 51 1.90 10.42 11.20
CA ASN A 51 1.64 9.14 11.86
C ASN A 51 0.54 8.31 11.17
N CYS A 52 -0.48 8.97 10.58
CA CYS A 52 -1.53 8.26 9.85
C CYS A 52 -1.03 7.65 8.55
N ASP A 53 -0.09 8.29 7.85
CA ASP A 53 0.54 7.75 6.64
C ASP A 53 1.45 6.57 6.99
N VAL A 54 2.28 6.70 8.03
CA VAL A 54 3.12 5.59 8.51
C VAL A 54 2.26 4.40 8.92
N ALA A 55 1.20 4.62 9.70
CA ALA A 55 0.31 3.55 10.12
C ALA A 55 -0.40 2.88 8.93
N ALA A 56 -0.80 3.66 7.92
CA ALA A 56 -1.43 3.13 6.71
C ALA A 56 -0.45 2.30 5.88
N LEU A 57 0.80 2.75 5.72
CA LEU A 57 1.85 1.99 5.01
C LEU A 57 2.20 0.68 5.72
N ILE A 58 2.39 0.70 7.04
CA ILE A 58 2.63 -0.52 7.83
C ILE A 58 1.46 -1.49 7.66
N GLY A 59 0.23 -0.98 7.75
CA GLY A 59 -0.97 -1.80 7.54
C GLY A 59 -1.03 -2.40 6.13
N LEU A 60 -0.68 -1.64 5.10
CA LEU A 60 -0.60 -2.12 3.73
C LEU A 60 0.41 -3.27 3.59
N ILE A 61 1.66 -3.07 4.05
CA ILE A 61 2.73 -4.07 3.98
C ILE A 61 2.34 -5.34 4.74
N ASP A 62 1.84 -5.22 5.97
CA ASP A 62 1.42 -6.38 6.78
C ASP A 62 0.34 -7.21 6.08
N GLN A 63 -0.64 -6.55 5.45
CA GLN A 63 -1.68 -7.26 4.71
C GLN A 63 -1.16 -7.93 3.43
N LEU A 64 -0.17 -7.32 2.75
CA LEU A 64 0.45 -7.90 1.56
C LEU A 64 1.34 -9.10 1.94
N ALA A 65 2.21 -8.96 2.94
CA ALA A 65 3.13 -10.01 3.39
C ALA A 65 2.42 -11.20 4.06
N GLY A 66 1.32 -10.98 4.78
CA GLY A 66 0.74 -11.97 5.69
C GLY A 66 -0.26 -12.97 5.09
N ARG A 67 -0.67 -12.83 3.82
CA ARG A 67 -1.93 -13.46 3.36
C ARG A 67 -1.91 -14.32 2.10
N SER A 68 -0.75 -14.61 1.51
CA SER A 68 -0.65 -15.44 0.29
C SER A 68 -1.40 -16.78 0.36
N ARG A 69 -1.43 -17.42 1.55
CA ARG A 69 -2.09 -18.73 1.78
C ARG A 69 -3.61 -18.76 1.57
N PHE A 70 -4.29 -17.60 1.59
CA PHE A 70 -5.75 -17.52 1.39
C PHE A 70 -6.12 -17.06 -0.03
N PHE A 71 -5.12 -16.71 -0.82
CA PHE A 71 -5.31 -16.21 -2.17
C PHE A 71 -5.20 -17.35 -3.18
N ASN A 72 -5.88 -17.19 -4.31
CA ASN A 72 -5.60 -18.03 -5.46
C ASN A 72 -4.18 -17.72 -5.98
N GLU A 73 -3.58 -18.65 -6.73
CA GLU A 73 -2.19 -18.53 -7.20
C GLU A 73 -1.93 -17.20 -7.93
N GLY A 74 -2.84 -16.77 -8.81
CA GLY A 74 -2.70 -15.51 -9.55
C GLY A 74 -2.73 -14.27 -8.65
N THR A 75 -3.64 -14.23 -7.67
CA THR A 75 -3.70 -13.14 -6.68
C THR A 75 -2.49 -13.18 -5.75
N ALA A 76 -2.03 -14.36 -5.33
CA ALA A 76 -0.88 -14.51 -4.44
C ALA A 76 0.40 -13.92 -5.06
N ILE A 77 0.67 -14.24 -6.33
CA ILE A 77 1.82 -13.70 -7.06
C ILE A 77 1.74 -12.17 -7.16
N ARG A 78 0.55 -11.61 -7.46
CA ARG A 78 0.37 -10.15 -7.54
C ARG A 78 0.58 -9.46 -6.20
N VAL A 79 0.09 -10.07 -5.12
CA VAL A 79 0.26 -9.56 -3.76
C VAL A 79 1.74 -9.58 -3.35
N GLU A 80 2.47 -10.65 -3.66
CA GLU A 80 3.91 -10.75 -3.40
C GLU A 80 4.69 -9.68 -4.16
N ASN A 81 4.42 -9.54 -5.47
CA ASN A 81 5.03 -8.48 -6.29
C ASN A 81 4.71 -7.08 -5.75
N ALA A 82 3.47 -6.86 -5.31
CA ALA A 82 3.04 -5.59 -4.74
C ALA A 82 3.74 -5.28 -3.41
N CYS A 83 4.01 -6.29 -2.59
CA CYS A 83 4.77 -6.13 -1.35
C CYS A 83 6.18 -5.62 -1.64
N ILE A 84 6.88 -6.31 -2.54
CA ILE A 84 8.25 -5.96 -2.95
C ILE A 84 8.28 -4.55 -3.54
N GLU A 85 7.35 -4.23 -4.45
CA GLU A 85 7.31 -2.92 -5.10
C GLU A 85 7.06 -1.77 -4.10
N ILE A 86 6.18 -1.97 -3.11
CA ILE A 86 5.93 -0.96 -2.07
C ILE A 86 7.13 -0.78 -1.14
N GLU A 87 7.81 -1.86 -0.77
CA GLU A 87 9.05 -1.81 0.02
C GLU A 87 10.14 -1.05 -0.74
N GLU A 88 10.37 -1.34 -2.02
CA GLU A 88 11.33 -0.62 -2.87
C GLU A 88 11.01 0.87 -3.01
N ILE A 89 9.73 1.22 -3.15
CA ILE A 89 9.29 2.62 -3.18
C ILE A 89 9.57 3.31 -1.84
N ILE A 90 9.35 2.64 -0.71
CA ILE A 90 9.60 3.20 0.62
C ILE A 90 11.09 3.32 0.91
N ASP A 91 11.92 2.37 0.46
CA ASP A 91 13.39 2.44 0.57
C ASP A 91 13.96 3.68 -0.13
N CYS A 92 13.25 4.22 -1.12
CA CYS A 92 13.59 5.51 -1.72
C CYS A 92 13.54 6.67 -0.71
N LEU A 93 12.96 6.53 0.49
CA LEU A 93 13.01 7.54 1.55
C LEU A 93 14.36 7.59 2.27
N GLU A 94 15.11 6.49 2.30
CA GLU A 94 16.43 6.43 2.95
C GLU A 94 17.54 7.06 2.09
N SER A 95 17.29 7.22 0.79
CA SER A 95 18.24 7.75 -0.21
C SER A 95 18.12 9.25 -0.45
#